data_AF-A0A2E0ZKF1-F1
#
_entry.id   AF-A0A2E0ZKF1-F1
#
_cell.length_a   1.000
_cell.length_b   1.000
_cell.length_c   1.000
_cell.angle_alpha   90.00
_cell.angle_beta   90.00
_cell.angle_gamma   90.00
#
_symmetry.space_group_name_H-M   'P 1'
#
loop_
_entity.id
_entity.type
_entity.pdbx_description
1 polymer ?
#
loop_
_entity_poly.entity_id
_entity_poly.type
_entity_poly.pdbx_seq_one_letter_code
_entity_poly.pdbx_strand_id
1 'polypeptide(L)'
;MKKKVVLFLPLGLIWLLLAACGPTETPTPLPTETAVAQIPPTETATDEPPTAVPATPTTEIVPTEPTPTEEALFPTPVVTPAPTLTPTVEIPDYTVTILEPAPATTLLAGRDVTFRGEVQPPTTEPLTLTLTVGSFTAVSTQITPDGSSGSWELTITLAEAASGPGSITVTLGDLAQAEQPVSLAFDNSTDEPYISLSRPVEGETAVAGHAFLMQGDSNNLINNAFTIGVLVDDCTNFIAAQKISLASGGWYGFVILPQNVDPGPACAAAYTGEYGEGDWREALIPIQLLTSDDPQATSLQLGNPGDLAFTVGETTNLFGVAINVPERAVDIMLVLDSASGESEVVTSGTAFADPFGLWSIDLELPNDAPDGPALLIISSGADDSYQEIRLPVNITP
;
A
#
# COMPACT_ATOMS: atom_id res chain seq x y z
N MET A 1 -15.47 51.63 -39.38
CA MET A 1 -16.10 52.71 -38.60
C MET A 1 -15.75 52.51 -37.13
N LYS A 2 -14.87 53.38 -36.60
CA LYS A 2 -14.40 53.36 -35.20
C LYS A 2 -15.20 54.41 -34.42
N LYS A 3 -15.75 54.07 -33.25
CA LYS A 3 -16.22 55.07 -32.29
C LYS A 3 -15.44 54.91 -30.99
N LYS A 4 -14.55 55.88 -30.78
CA LYS A 4 -13.96 56.24 -29.48
C LYS A 4 -15.05 56.91 -28.63
N VAL A 5 -15.09 56.59 -27.35
CA VAL A 5 -15.63 57.49 -26.32
C VAL A 5 -14.59 57.57 -25.20
N VAL A 6 -14.14 58.79 -24.99
CA VAL A 6 -13.30 59.27 -23.88
C VAL A 6 -14.23 60.15 -23.06
N LEU A 7 -14.30 60.01 -21.72
CA LEU A 7 -14.45 61.17 -20.83
C LEU A 7 -14.27 60.85 -19.33
N PHE A 8 -13.21 61.47 -18.78
CA PHE A 8 -13.10 62.23 -17.51
C PHE A 8 -13.50 61.66 -16.13
N LEU A 9 -12.45 61.62 -15.29
CA LEU A 9 -12.35 61.85 -13.83
C LEU A 9 -13.18 63.05 -13.32
N PRO A 10 -13.56 63.12 -12.01
CA PRO A 10 -12.61 63.66 -11.02
C PRO A 10 -12.67 63.13 -9.57
N LEU A 11 -11.54 63.34 -8.88
CA LEU A 11 -11.30 63.70 -7.46
C LEU A 11 -12.30 63.29 -6.37
N GLY A 12 -11.78 62.59 -5.36
CA GLY A 12 -12.35 62.49 -4.01
C GLY A 12 -11.27 62.21 -2.97
N LEU A 13 -10.55 63.26 -2.59
CA LEU A 13 -9.55 63.34 -1.53
C LEU A 13 -10.27 63.40 -0.16
N ILE A 14 -10.09 62.41 0.74
CA ILE A 14 -10.45 62.55 2.16
C ILE A 14 -9.31 62.05 3.05
N TRP A 15 -9.07 62.86 4.07
CA TRP A 15 -7.99 62.92 5.05
C TRP A 15 -7.94 61.77 6.07
N LEU A 16 -6.71 61.42 6.44
CA LEU A 16 -6.15 61.25 7.79
C LEU A 16 -7.10 61.45 8.99
N LEU A 17 -7.11 60.47 9.91
CA LEU A 17 -7.13 60.69 11.36
C LEU A 17 -6.43 59.52 12.08
N LEU A 18 -5.33 59.86 12.78
CA LEU A 18 -4.66 59.04 13.79
C LEU A 18 -5.52 58.93 15.06
N ALA A 19 -5.54 57.74 15.67
CA ALA A 19 -5.72 57.61 17.11
C ALA A 19 -4.96 56.36 17.61
N ALA A 20 -4.03 56.60 18.52
CA ALA A 20 -3.28 55.60 19.28
C ALA A 20 -4.05 55.22 20.57
N CYS A 21 -3.96 53.96 20.98
CA CYS A 21 -4.15 53.38 22.32
C CYS A 21 -4.19 51.85 22.11
N GLY A 22 -3.51 50.94 22.81
CA GLY A 22 -2.62 50.88 23.97
C GLY A 22 -2.28 49.37 24.13
N PRO A 23 -1.30 48.97 24.96
CA PRO A 23 -0.88 47.57 25.05
C PRO A 23 -1.91 46.72 25.82
N THR A 24 -2.32 45.60 25.24
CA THR A 24 -3.18 44.60 25.87
C THR A 24 -2.33 43.75 26.83
N GLU A 25 -2.63 43.84 28.12
CA GLU A 25 -2.02 42.99 29.16
C GLU A 25 -2.39 41.53 28.93
N THR A 26 -1.36 40.66 28.90
CA THR A 26 -1.48 39.21 28.84
C THR A 26 -1.87 38.66 30.22
N PRO A 27 -2.94 37.86 30.35
CA PRO A 27 -3.24 37.20 31.62
C PRO A 27 -2.26 36.05 31.87
N THR A 28 -1.60 36.10 33.03
CA THR A 28 -0.79 35.03 33.61
C THR A 28 -1.68 33.83 33.96
N PRO A 29 -1.37 32.60 33.52
CA PRO A 29 -2.08 31.41 34.02
C PRO A 29 -1.62 31.04 35.44
N LEU A 30 -2.60 30.76 36.30
CA LEU A 30 -2.47 30.26 37.67
C LEU A 30 -1.97 28.79 37.66
N PRO A 31 -1.12 28.34 38.60
CA PRO A 31 -0.62 26.97 38.62
C PRO A 31 -1.70 25.95 38.98
N THR A 32 -1.76 24.87 38.18
CA THR A 32 -2.57 23.67 38.37
C THR A 32 -2.17 22.93 39.64
N GLU A 33 -3.13 22.74 40.55
CA GLU A 33 -3.00 21.84 41.70
C GLU A 33 -2.85 20.38 41.26
N THR A 34 -1.81 19.73 41.78
CA THR A 34 -1.54 18.30 41.66
C THR A 34 -2.60 17.49 42.42
N ALA A 35 -3.48 16.80 41.68
CA ALA A 35 -4.34 15.78 42.25
C ALA A 35 -3.59 14.44 42.32
N VAL A 36 -3.38 13.97 43.54
CA VAL A 36 -2.78 12.68 43.89
C VAL A 36 -3.75 11.55 43.52
N ALA A 37 -3.39 10.69 42.57
CA ALA A 37 -4.10 9.45 42.30
C ALA A 37 -3.70 8.38 43.34
N GLN A 38 -4.67 7.93 44.11
CA GLN A 38 -4.56 6.81 45.04
C GLN A 38 -4.52 5.48 44.27
N ILE A 39 -3.56 4.64 44.63
CA ILE A 39 -3.43 3.24 44.24
C ILE A 39 -4.44 2.40 45.04
N PRO A 40 -5.26 1.53 44.43
CA PRO A 40 -5.85 0.40 45.13
C PRO A 40 -5.03 -0.89 44.90
N PRO A 41 -5.07 -1.84 45.86
CA PRO A 41 -4.06 -2.87 46.01
C PRO A 41 -4.28 -4.12 45.15
N THR A 42 -3.15 -4.78 44.90
CA THR A 42 -2.94 -6.17 44.51
C THR A 42 -3.81 -7.16 45.30
N GLU A 43 -4.55 -8.01 44.59
CA GLU A 43 -4.94 -9.33 45.08
C GLU A 43 -4.18 -10.43 44.33
N THR A 44 -3.74 -11.42 45.09
CA THR A 44 -2.92 -12.56 44.68
C THR A 44 -3.72 -13.85 44.88
N ALA A 45 -3.52 -14.79 43.94
CA ALA A 45 -3.78 -16.23 44.00
C ALA A 45 -5.24 -16.71 44.02
N THR A 46 -5.56 -17.72 43.21
CA THR A 46 -5.60 -19.14 43.66
C THR A 46 -6.15 -20.08 42.58
N ASP A 47 -5.41 -21.17 42.38
CA ASP A 47 -5.71 -22.54 41.92
C ASP A 47 -6.57 -22.87 40.70
N GLU A 48 -5.89 -23.57 39.81
CA GLU A 48 -6.32 -24.59 38.85
C GLU A 48 -6.95 -25.82 39.55
N PRO A 49 -7.96 -26.46 38.95
CA PRO A 49 -8.10 -27.91 39.03
C PRO A 49 -8.37 -28.57 37.65
N PRO A 50 -8.25 -29.90 37.56
CA PRO A 50 -7.58 -30.58 36.44
C PRO A 50 -8.48 -30.95 35.25
N THR A 51 -7.78 -31.23 34.17
CA THR A 51 -8.19 -31.85 32.90
C THR A 51 -9.09 -33.08 33.08
N ALA A 52 -10.25 -33.09 32.41
CA ALA A 52 -11.04 -34.28 32.16
C ALA A 52 -11.05 -34.60 30.65
N VAL A 53 -10.43 -35.72 30.29
CA VAL A 53 -10.41 -36.29 28.94
C VAL A 53 -11.72 -37.05 28.70
N PRO A 54 -12.46 -36.80 27.59
CA PRO A 54 -13.58 -37.65 27.21
C PRO A 54 -13.11 -38.93 26.50
N ALA A 55 -13.80 -40.04 26.79
CA ALA A 55 -13.50 -41.39 26.35
C ALA A 55 -13.75 -41.64 24.85
N THR A 56 -12.88 -42.44 24.24
CA THR A 56 -12.98 -42.99 22.90
C THR A 56 -14.08 -44.06 22.81
N PRO A 57 -15.05 -43.99 21.88
CA PRO A 57 -15.96 -45.09 21.63
C PRO A 57 -15.27 -46.18 20.81
N THR A 58 -15.24 -47.40 21.34
CA THR A 58 -14.86 -48.63 20.63
C THR A 58 -16.12 -49.26 20.06
N THR A 59 -16.20 -49.43 18.74
CA THR A 59 -17.31 -50.14 18.09
C THR A 59 -16.91 -51.60 17.86
N GLU A 60 -17.47 -52.49 18.67
CA GLU A 60 -17.36 -53.95 18.55
C GLU A 60 -18.35 -54.45 17.48
N ILE A 61 -17.86 -55.19 16.49
CA ILE A 61 -18.67 -55.78 15.42
C ILE A 61 -19.11 -57.18 15.89
N VAL A 62 -20.40 -57.36 16.15
CA VAL A 62 -21.02 -58.67 16.39
C VAL A 62 -21.44 -59.27 15.04
N PRO A 63 -21.01 -60.49 14.68
CA PRO A 63 -21.50 -61.16 13.48
C PRO A 63 -22.83 -61.84 13.78
N THR A 64 -23.90 -61.41 13.11
CA THR A 64 -25.19 -62.11 13.13
C THR A 64 -25.29 -63.04 11.93
N GLU A 65 -25.32 -64.33 12.22
CA GLU A 65 -25.58 -65.42 11.29
C GLU A 65 -27.05 -65.37 10.80
N PRO A 66 -27.35 -65.60 9.50
CA PRO A 66 -28.72 -65.54 8.99
C PRO A 66 -29.49 -66.85 9.24
N THR A 67 -30.67 -66.72 9.86
CA THR A 67 -31.70 -67.77 9.96
C THR A 67 -32.46 -67.90 8.63
N PRO A 68 -32.72 -69.11 8.10
CA PRO A 68 -33.52 -69.29 6.89
C PRO A 68 -35.00 -69.18 7.25
N THR A 69 -35.73 -68.28 6.59
CA THR A 69 -37.20 -68.22 6.66
C THR A 69 -37.79 -68.58 5.30
N GLU A 70 -38.38 -69.77 5.29
CA GLU A 70 -39.60 -70.22 4.61
C GLU A 70 -40.12 -69.49 3.36
N GLU A 71 -40.34 -70.31 2.33
CA GLU A 71 -41.06 -70.01 1.10
C GLU A 71 -42.44 -69.37 1.36
N ALA A 72 -42.57 -68.10 0.95
CA ALA A 72 -43.87 -67.47 0.74
C ALA A 72 -44.03 -67.14 -0.75
N LEU A 73 -45.02 -67.79 -1.36
CA LEU A 73 -45.48 -67.60 -2.73
C LEU A 73 -45.96 -66.16 -2.93
N PHE A 74 -45.20 -65.36 -3.68
CA PHE A 74 -45.66 -64.08 -4.22
C PHE A 74 -45.66 -64.11 -5.75
N PRO A 75 -46.67 -63.49 -6.41
CA PRO A 75 -46.79 -63.49 -7.86
C PRO A 75 -45.62 -62.76 -8.51
N THR A 76 -45.16 -63.28 -9.64
CA THR A 76 -44.07 -62.76 -10.46
C THR A 76 -44.28 -61.26 -10.73
N PRO A 77 -43.40 -60.36 -10.24
CA PRO A 77 -43.46 -58.96 -10.62
C PRO A 77 -43.10 -58.84 -12.10
N VAL A 78 -43.89 -58.06 -12.84
CA VAL A 78 -43.55 -57.62 -14.19
C VAL A 78 -42.22 -56.86 -14.09
N VAL A 79 -41.18 -57.39 -14.71
CA VAL A 79 -39.86 -56.77 -14.76
C VAL A 79 -39.95 -55.55 -15.67
N THR A 80 -40.20 -54.38 -15.09
CA THR A 80 -39.88 -53.11 -15.73
C THR A 80 -38.35 -53.06 -15.87
N PRO A 81 -37.79 -52.87 -17.08
CA PRO A 81 -36.35 -52.73 -17.23
C PRO A 81 -35.87 -51.58 -16.33
N ALA A 82 -34.89 -51.86 -15.48
CA ALA A 82 -34.24 -50.83 -14.67
C ALA A 82 -33.76 -49.71 -15.61
N PRO A 83 -33.94 -48.42 -15.24
CA PRO A 83 -33.40 -47.33 -16.04
C PRO A 83 -31.89 -47.56 -16.17
N THR A 84 -31.44 -47.69 -17.42
CA THR A 84 -30.02 -47.70 -17.75
C THR A 84 -29.41 -46.44 -17.13
N LEU A 85 -28.44 -46.60 -16.21
CA LEU A 85 -27.68 -45.48 -15.68
C LEU A 85 -27.08 -44.74 -16.87
N THR A 86 -27.54 -43.51 -17.10
CA THR A 86 -26.90 -42.59 -18.03
C THR A 86 -25.42 -42.52 -17.64
N PRO A 87 -24.48 -42.74 -18.57
CA PRO A 87 -23.07 -42.61 -18.25
C PRO A 87 -22.83 -41.23 -17.64
N THR A 88 -22.23 -41.20 -16.44
CA THR A 88 -21.71 -39.96 -15.86
C THR A 88 -20.70 -39.41 -16.85
N VAL A 89 -21.02 -38.28 -17.49
CA VAL A 89 -20.09 -37.58 -18.37
C VAL A 89 -18.86 -37.25 -17.53
N GLU A 90 -17.73 -37.85 -17.87
CA GLU A 90 -16.45 -37.52 -17.25
C GLU A 90 -16.12 -36.07 -17.64
N ILE A 91 -16.17 -35.17 -16.66
CA ILE A 91 -15.82 -33.76 -16.88
C ILE A 91 -14.31 -33.74 -17.12
N PRO A 92 -13.83 -33.28 -18.28
CA PRO A 92 -12.39 -33.19 -18.54
C PRO A 92 -11.73 -32.25 -17.53
N ASP A 93 -10.56 -32.65 -17.04
CA ASP A 93 -9.71 -31.83 -16.18
C ASP A 93 -9.01 -30.78 -17.06
N TYR A 94 -9.43 -29.53 -16.94
CA TYR A 94 -8.90 -28.43 -17.74
C TYR A 94 -7.74 -27.74 -17.03
N THR A 95 -6.71 -27.38 -17.79
CA THR A 95 -5.62 -26.51 -17.36
C THR A 95 -5.56 -25.32 -18.30
N VAL A 96 -5.59 -24.12 -17.74
CA VAL A 96 -5.38 -22.86 -18.48
C VAL A 96 -3.96 -22.37 -18.17
N THR A 97 -3.27 -21.83 -19.17
CA THR A 97 -1.95 -21.22 -19.03
C THR A 97 -1.90 -19.86 -19.68
N ILE A 98 -1.15 -18.93 -19.07
CA ILE A 98 -0.86 -17.61 -19.63
C ILE A 98 0.60 -17.62 -20.09
N LEU A 99 0.83 -17.36 -21.37
CA LEU A 99 2.16 -17.35 -21.99
C LEU A 99 2.68 -15.92 -22.17
N GLU A 100 1.82 -15.02 -22.63
CA GLU A 100 2.14 -13.60 -22.77
C GLU A 100 1.01 -12.76 -22.14
N PRO A 101 1.35 -11.70 -21.39
CA PRO A 101 2.70 -11.28 -21.00
C PRO A 101 3.36 -12.22 -19.98
N ALA A 102 4.70 -12.20 -19.95
CA ALA A 102 5.51 -12.94 -18.98
C ALA A 102 5.25 -12.43 -17.55
N PRO A 103 5.50 -13.22 -16.50
CA PRO A 103 5.20 -12.81 -15.13
C PRO A 103 6.10 -11.63 -14.73
N ALA A 104 5.56 -10.74 -13.90
CA ALA A 104 6.19 -9.49 -13.47
C ALA A 104 6.58 -8.53 -14.62
N THR A 105 5.91 -8.63 -15.77
CA THR A 105 6.05 -7.64 -16.85
C THR A 105 5.34 -6.34 -16.49
N THR A 106 5.96 -5.20 -16.80
CA THR A 106 5.29 -3.89 -16.77
C THR A 106 4.55 -3.63 -18.08
N LEU A 107 3.23 -3.46 -17.97
CA LEU A 107 2.33 -3.06 -19.05
C LEU A 107 2.12 -1.55 -18.98
N LEU A 108 1.91 -0.92 -20.14
CA LEU A 108 1.62 0.51 -20.21
C LEU A 108 0.11 0.74 -20.38
N ALA A 109 -0.45 1.54 -19.49
CA ALA A 109 -1.85 1.96 -19.55
C ALA A 109 -2.12 2.78 -20.84
N GLY A 110 -3.32 2.67 -21.41
CA GLY A 110 -3.68 3.34 -22.66
C GLY A 110 -3.03 2.75 -23.92
N ARG A 111 -2.27 1.65 -23.82
CA ARG A 111 -1.62 0.97 -24.95
C ARG A 111 -2.28 -0.37 -25.25
N ASP A 112 -2.15 -0.80 -26.51
CA ASP A 112 -2.54 -2.13 -26.94
C ASP A 112 -1.56 -3.17 -26.40
N VAL A 113 -2.09 -4.17 -25.70
CA VAL A 113 -1.34 -5.32 -25.18
C VAL A 113 -1.90 -6.60 -25.78
N THR A 114 -1.00 -7.49 -26.16
CA THR A 114 -1.37 -8.83 -26.64
C THR A 114 -1.22 -9.83 -25.52
N PHE A 115 -2.31 -10.52 -25.22
CA PHE A 115 -2.37 -11.63 -24.28
C PHE A 115 -2.41 -12.94 -25.06
N ARG A 116 -1.63 -13.92 -24.64
CA ARG A 116 -1.60 -15.25 -25.25
C ARG A 116 -1.55 -16.34 -24.20
N GLY A 117 -2.09 -17.49 -24.55
CA GLY A 117 -1.96 -18.69 -23.73
C GLY A 117 -2.59 -19.90 -24.37
N GLU A 118 -2.76 -20.94 -23.57
CA GLU A 118 -3.31 -22.22 -24.01
C GLU A 118 -4.31 -22.77 -22.99
N VAL A 119 -5.20 -23.64 -23.45
CA VAL A 119 -6.08 -24.46 -22.60
C VAL A 119 -5.97 -25.92 -23.01
N GLN A 120 -5.77 -26.80 -22.03
CA GLN A 120 -5.62 -28.24 -22.25
C GLN A 120 -6.63 -29.01 -21.37
N PRO A 121 -7.42 -29.94 -21.93
CA PRO A 121 -7.56 -30.25 -23.36
C PRO A 121 -8.17 -29.09 -24.18
N PRO A 122 -7.93 -29.02 -25.51
CA PRO A 122 -8.51 -28.00 -26.37
C PRO A 122 -10.03 -27.95 -26.25
N THR A 123 -10.57 -26.74 -26.16
CA THR A 123 -12.00 -26.48 -26.06
C THR A 123 -12.38 -25.24 -26.86
N THR A 124 -13.67 -25.09 -27.16
CA THR A 124 -14.25 -23.88 -27.74
C THR A 124 -15.08 -23.09 -26.73
N GLU A 125 -15.03 -23.50 -25.45
CA GLU A 125 -15.68 -22.76 -24.38
C GLU A 125 -14.95 -21.43 -24.14
N PRO A 126 -15.68 -20.31 -23.94
CA PRO A 126 -15.06 -19.00 -23.79
C PRO A 126 -14.30 -18.89 -22.47
N LEU A 127 -13.09 -18.35 -22.55
CA LEU A 127 -12.28 -17.92 -21.41
C LEU A 127 -12.65 -16.48 -21.06
N THR A 128 -12.68 -16.16 -19.77
CA THR A 128 -12.76 -14.77 -19.29
C THR A 128 -11.37 -14.33 -18.89
N LEU A 129 -10.83 -13.31 -19.56
CA LEU A 129 -9.58 -12.66 -19.19
C LEU A 129 -9.89 -11.38 -18.43
N THR A 130 -9.29 -11.23 -17.25
CA THR A 130 -9.42 -10.05 -16.40
C THR A 130 -8.04 -9.57 -15.97
N LEU A 131 -7.77 -8.27 -16.10
CA LEU A 131 -6.60 -7.61 -15.52
C LEU A 131 -7.07 -6.63 -14.47
N THR A 132 -6.62 -6.81 -13.23
CA THR A 132 -6.94 -5.91 -12.11
C THR A 132 -5.69 -5.25 -11.53
N VAL A 133 -5.86 -4.05 -10.98
CA VAL A 133 -4.88 -3.30 -10.20
C VAL A 133 -5.60 -2.78 -8.96
N GLY A 134 -5.34 -3.39 -7.80
CA GLY A 134 -6.19 -3.18 -6.61
C GLY A 134 -7.66 -3.51 -6.91
N SER A 135 -8.56 -2.58 -6.63
CA SER A 135 -10.00 -2.68 -6.93
C SER A 135 -10.36 -2.33 -8.38
N PHE A 136 -9.42 -1.76 -9.14
CA PHE A 136 -9.68 -1.32 -10.51
C PHE A 136 -9.54 -2.47 -11.51
N THR A 137 -10.51 -2.61 -12.42
CA THR A 137 -10.44 -3.56 -13.53
C THR A 137 -10.00 -2.83 -14.80
N ALA A 138 -8.75 -3.05 -15.21
CA ALA A 138 -8.20 -2.43 -16.42
C ALA A 138 -8.73 -3.06 -17.71
N VAL A 139 -9.00 -4.37 -17.68
CA VAL A 139 -9.62 -5.13 -18.77
C VAL A 139 -10.47 -6.25 -18.19
N SER A 140 -11.64 -6.49 -18.78
CA SER A 140 -12.42 -7.72 -18.59
C SER A 140 -13.14 -8.08 -19.89
N THR A 141 -12.82 -9.23 -20.48
CA THR A 141 -13.33 -9.63 -21.80
C THR A 141 -13.29 -11.14 -22.00
N GLN A 142 -14.07 -11.62 -22.96
CA GLN A 142 -14.12 -13.02 -23.33
C GLN A 142 -13.27 -13.32 -24.56
N ILE A 143 -12.62 -14.48 -24.55
CA ILE A 143 -11.76 -14.98 -25.63
C ILE A 143 -12.17 -16.42 -25.90
N THR A 144 -12.36 -16.79 -27.16
CA THR A 144 -12.64 -18.19 -27.53
C THR A 144 -11.33 -18.85 -27.96
N PRO A 145 -10.85 -19.90 -27.28
CA PRO A 145 -9.68 -20.65 -27.70
C PRO A 145 -9.94 -21.41 -29.01
N ASP A 146 -8.86 -21.71 -29.73
CA ASP A 146 -8.91 -22.58 -30.90
C ASP A 146 -9.25 -24.01 -30.45
N GLY A 147 -10.36 -24.56 -30.93
CA GLY A 147 -10.84 -25.88 -30.53
C GLY A 147 -9.95 -27.06 -30.96
N SER A 148 -8.93 -26.83 -31.78
CA SER A 148 -7.99 -27.86 -32.24
C SER A 148 -6.64 -27.81 -31.52
N SER A 149 -6.11 -26.62 -31.25
CA SER A 149 -4.82 -26.45 -30.56
C SER A 149 -4.95 -26.04 -29.09
N GLY A 150 -6.11 -25.52 -28.66
CA GLY A 150 -6.31 -24.92 -27.35
C GLY A 150 -5.69 -23.53 -27.20
N SER A 151 -5.04 -23.00 -28.24
CA SER A 151 -4.36 -21.71 -28.20
C SER A 151 -5.37 -20.56 -28.22
N TRP A 152 -5.08 -19.50 -27.46
CA TRP A 152 -5.88 -18.27 -27.47
C TRP A 152 -4.97 -17.05 -27.54
N GLU A 153 -5.44 -16.02 -28.24
CA GLU A 153 -4.76 -14.74 -28.41
C GLU A 153 -5.78 -13.60 -28.45
N LEU A 154 -5.46 -12.50 -27.78
CA LEU A 154 -6.26 -11.28 -27.77
C LEU A 154 -5.34 -10.07 -27.71
N THR A 155 -5.58 -9.09 -28.58
CA THR A 155 -5.00 -7.74 -28.45
C THR A 155 -6.09 -6.76 -28.01
N ILE A 156 -5.83 -6.01 -26.93
CA ILE A 156 -6.78 -5.04 -26.38
C ILE A 156 -6.04 -3.83 -25.80
N THR A 157 -6.66 -2.65 -25.90
CA THR A 157 -6.18 -1.42 -25.28
C THR A 157 -6.48 -1.44 -23.78
N LEU A 158 -5.46 -1.23 -22.95
CA LEU A 158 -5.63 -1.16 -21.49
C LEU A 158 -6.26 0.17 -21.06
N ALA A 159 -7.19 0.14 -20.11
CA ALA A 159 -7.74 1.37 -19.53
C ALA A 159 -6.68 2.21 -18.82
N GLU A 160 -6.78 3.52 -18.97
CA GLU A 160 -5.82 4.50 -18.45
C GLU A 160 -6.37 5.23 -17.22
N ALA A 161 -6.63 4.49 -16.15
CA ALA A 161 -7.15 5.08 -14.91
C ALA A 161 -6.36 4.69 -13.66
N ALA A 162 -5.73 3.51 -13.64
CA ALA A 162 -4.95 3.05 -12.50
C ALA A 162 -3.54 2.56 -12.92
N SER A 163 -2.60 2.63 -11.99
CA SER A 163 -1.26 2.08 -12.07
C SER A 163 -0.86 1.44 -10.74
N GLY A 164 0.06 0.46 -10.78
CA GLY A 164 0.48 -0.30 -9.61
C GLY A 164 0.68 -1.79 -9.90
N PRO A 165 0.96 -2.60 -8.86
CA PRO A 165 0.92 -4.06 -8.94
C PRO A 165 -0.48 -4.55 -9.33
N GLY A 166 -0.53 -5.55 -10.20
CA GLY A 166 -1.78 -6.11 -10.71
C GLY A 166 -1.69 -7.59 -11.00
N SER A 167 -2.83 -8.19 -11.34
CA SER A 167 -2.95 -9.61 -11.63
C SER A 167 -3.78 -9.85 -12.89
N ILE A 168 -3.26 -10.68 -13.79
CA ILE A 168 -4.01 -11.23 -14.92
C ILE A 168 -4.62 -12.53 -14.45
N THR A 169 -5.94 -12.61 -14.48
CA THR A 169 -6.68 -13.85 -14.24
C THR A 169 -7.34 -14.29 -15.54
N VAL A 170 -7.16 -15.57 -15.90
CA VAL A 170 -7.89 -16.19 -17.01
C VAL A 170 -8.68 -17.37 -16.48
N THR A 171 -10.00 -17.33 -16.59
CA THR A 171 -10.89 -18.40 -16.11
C THR A 171 -11.63 -19.08 -17.25
N LEU A 172 -11.79 -20.41 -17.14
CA LEU A 172 -12.69 -21.21 -17.95
C LEU A 172 -13.91 -21.57 -17.10
N GLY A 173 -14.86 -20.64 -16.95
CA GLY A 173 -15.95 -20.78 -15.99
C GLY A 173 -15.43 -21.15 -14.60
N ASP A 174 -16.02 -22.18 -13.98
CA ASP A 174 -15.56 -22.74 -12.70
C ASP A 174 -14.63 -23.95 -12.87
N LEU A 175 -14.19 -24.24 -14.10
CA LEU A 175 -13.46 -25.48 -14.42
C LEU A 175 -11.95 -25.34 -14.29
N ALA A 176 -11.41 -24.17 -14.62
CA ALA A 176 -9.97 -23.90 -14.54
C ALA A 176 -9.70 -22.40 -14.41
N GLN A 177 -8.60 -22.05 -13.74
CA GLN A 177 -8.11 -20.68 -13.60
C GLN A 177 -6.59 -20.65 -13.70
N ALA A 178 -6.08 -19.61 -14.36
CA ALA A 178 -4.67 -19.22 -14.31
C ALA A 178 -4.57 -17.79 -13.77
N GLU A 179 -3.55 -17.53 -12.97
CA GLU A 179 -3.25 -16.21 -12.43
C GLU A 179 -1.78 -15.86 -12.66
N GLN A 180 -1.51 -14.62 -13.09
CA GLN A 180 -0.17 -14.15 -13.44
C GLN A 180 0.04 -12.72 -12.91
N PRO A 181 1.04 -12.48 -12.04
CA PRO A 181 1.32 -11.14 -11.56
C PRO A 181 1.94 -10.28 -12.67
N VAL A 182 1.53 -9.02 -12.73
CA VAL A 182 2.07 -7.99 -13.63
C VAL A 182 2.11 -6.64 -12.91
N SER A 183 2.65 -5.63 -13.56
CA SER A 183 2.54 -4.24 -13.11
C SER A 183 1.95 -3.39 -14.22
N LEU A 184 1.07 -2.46 -13.89
CA LEU A 184 0.54 -1.46 -14.83
C LEU A 184 1.17 -0.11 -14.50
N ALA A 185 1.70 0.58 -15.50
CA ALA A 185 2.29 1.90 -15.35
C ALA A 185 1.67 2.89 -16.34
N PHE A 186 1.55 4.15 -15.91
CA PHE A 186 1.29 5.24 -16.85
C PHE A 186 2.55 5.56 -17.66
N ASP A 187 2.34 5.99 -18.90
CA ASP A 187 3.42 6.43 -19.77
C ASP A 187 3.82 7.87 -19.40
N ASN A 188 5.03 8.05 -18.85
CA ASN A 188 5.53 9.36 -18.44
C ASN A 188 6.04 10.23 -19.60
N SER A 189 6.03 9.71 -20.83
CA SER A 189 6.49 10.41 -22.04
C SER A 189 5.39 11.17 -22.77
N THR A 190 4.13 11.04 -22.32
CA THR A 190 2.98 11.72 -22.90
C THR A 190 2.73 13.06 -22.21
N ASP A 191 1.93 13.91 -22.86
CA ASP A 191 1.44 15.16 -22.27
C ASP A 191 0.20 14.93 -21.36
N GLU A 192 -0.17 13.67 -21.10
CA GLU A 192 -1.31 13.29 -20.27
C GLU A 192 -0.96 13.41 -18.78
N PRO A 193 -1.97 13.50 -17.88
CA PRO A 193 -1.74 13.49 -16.44
C PRO A 193 -1.04 12.21 -16.01
N TYR A 194 0.06 12.37 -15.28
CA TYR A 194 0.89 11.29 -14.78
C TYR A 194 1.04 11.41 -13.26
N ILE A 195 0.80 10.30 -12.57
CA ILE A 195 1.09 10.17 -11.15
C ILE A 195 1.58 8.75 -10.88
N SER A 196 2.63 8.64 -10.07
CA SER A 196 3.16 7.35 -9.66
C SER A 196 3.47 7.35 -8.17
N LEU A 197 3.57 6.15 -7.61
CA LEU A 197 4.09 5.91 -6.27
C LEU A 197 5.39 5.11 -6.40
N SER A 198 6.45 5.60 -5.78
CA SER A 198 7.70 4.85 -5.60
C SER A 198 7.92 4.42 -4.15
N ARG A 199 7.20 5.04 -3.20
CA ARG A 199 6.99 4.52 -1.84
C ARG A 199 5.53 4.73 -1.43
N PRO A 200 4.91 3.76 -0.75
CA PRO A 200 5.52 2.54 -0.20
C PRO A 200 5.88 1.48 -1.25
N VAL A 201 6.57 0.43 -0.84
CA VAL A 201 6.67 -0.82 -1.63
C VAL A 201 5.54 -1.78 -1.28
N GLU A 202 5.28 -2.77 -2.13
CA GLU A 202 4.24 -3.77 -1.90
C GLU A 202 4.45 -4.50 -0.56
N GLY A 203 3.40 -4.54 0.26
CA GLY A 203 3.43 -5.16 1.58
C GLY A 203 4.09 -4.31 2.68
N GLU A 204 4.50 -3.07 2.39
CA GLU A 204 5.01 -2.17 3.43
C GLU A 204 3.96 -1.95 4.53
N THR A 205 4.43 -1.76 5.76
CA THR A 205 3.56 -1.66 6.93
C THR A 205 3.22 -0.21 7.25
N ALA A 206 1.94 0.05 7.47
CA ALA A 206 1.42 1.29 8.00
C ALA A 206 0.83 1.04 9.40
N VAL A 207 0.94 2.00 10.32
CA VAL A 207 0.54 1.81 11.72
C VAL A 207 -0.48 2.85 12.13
N ALA A 208 -1.58 2.39 12.72
CA ALA A 208 -2.63 3.22 13.28
C ALA A 208 -2.05 4.32 14.20
N GLY A 209 -2.59 5.54 14.10
CA GLY A 209 -2.18 6.67 14.92
C GLY A 209 -0.84 7.33 14.56
N HIS A 210 -0.11 6.82 13.57
CA HIS A 210 1.19 7.33 13.17
C HIS A 210 1.16 7.92 11.75
N ALA A 211 2.19 8.68 11.42
CA ALA A 211 2.42 9.16 10.06
C ALA A 211 2.86 8.01 9.15
N PHE A 212 2.36 8.02 7.92
CA PHE A 212 2.75 7.09 6.87
C PHE A 212 3.35 7.87 5.69
N LEU A 213 4.63 7.63 5.39
CA LEU A 213 5.36 8.34 4.34
C LEU A 213 5.02 7.77 2.97
N MET A 214 4.83 8.67 2.02
CA MET A 214 4.56 8.34 0.63
C MET A 214 5.44 9.21 -0.26
N GLN A 215 5.90 8.65 -1.36
CA GLN A 215 6.74 9.36 -2.31
C GLN A 215 6.42 8.89 -3.73
N GLY A 216 6.69 9.74 -4.70
CA GLY A 216 6.47 9.39 -6.09
C GLY A 216 6.86 10.50 -7.04
N ASP A 217 6.43 10.36 -8.28
CA ASP A 217 6.62 11.36 -9.32
C ASP A 217 5.27 11.82 -9.86
N SER A 218 5.25 13.01 -10.42
CA SER A 218 4.05 13.59 -11.02
C SER A 218 4.38 14.44 -12.23
N ASN A 219 3.48 14.47 -13.20
CA ASN A 219 3.57 15.37 -14.34
C ASN A 219 2.17 15.72 -14.85
N ASN A 220 2.01 16.94 -15.40
CA ASN A 220 0.78 17.42 -16.02
C ASN A 220 -0.49 17.18 -15.15
N LEU A 221 -0.38 17.37 -13.84
CA LEU A 221 -1.47 17.07 -12.91
C LEU A 221 -2.69 17.97 -13.15
N ILE A 222 -3.88 17.39 -12.97
CA ILE A 222 -5.14 18.13 -13.09
C ILE A 222 -5.22 19.16 -11.97
N ASN A 223 -5.46 20.42 -12.34
CA ASN A 223 -5.46 21.56 -11.42
C ASN A 223 -4.15 21.74 -10.62
N ASN A 224 -3.02 21.21 -11.09
CA ASN A 224 -1.73 21.24 -10.39
C ASN A 224 -1.84 20.70 -8.95
N ALA A 225 -2.62 19.64 -8.76
CA ALA A 225 -2.82 19.03 -7.45
C ALA A 225 -3.09 17.53 -7.57
N PHE A 226 -2.79 16.84 -6.49
CA PHE A 226 -3.11 15.43 -6.30
C PHE A 226 -3.44 15.19 -4.83
N THR A 227 -3.98 14.01 -4.54
CA THR A 227 -4.28 13.57 -3.17
C THR A 227 -3.55 12.27 -2.93
N ILE A 228 -2.89 12.16 -1.78
CA ILE A 228 -2.34 10.92 -1.27
C ILE A 228 -3.20 10.41 -0.13
N GLY A 229 -3.21 9.11 0.11
CA GLY A 229 -3.98 8.54 1.19
C GLY A 229 -3.82 7.04 1.37
N VAL A 230 -4.48 6.53 2.41
CA VAL A 230 -4.61 5.10 2.66
C VAL A 230 -6.07 4.71 2.55
N LEU A 231 -6.33 3.68 1.75
CA LEU A 231 -7.63 3.06 1.57
C LEU A 231 -7.72 1.71 2.27
N VAL A 232 -8.91 1.40 2.78
CA VAL A 232 -9.32 0.11 3.33
C VAL A 232 -10.53 -0.43 2.56
N ASP A 233 -11.08 -1.55 3.01
CA ASP A 233 -12.24 -2.22 2.40
C ASP A 233 -11.99 -2.53 0.91
N ASP A 234 -11.02 -3.41 0.65
CA ASP A 234 -10.57 -3.76 -0.70
C ASP A 234 -10.13 -2.53 -1.51
N CYS A 235 -9.48 -1.56 -0.85
CA CYS A 235 -8.94 -0.37 -1.46
C CYS A 235 -10.01 0.51 -2.15
N THR A 236 -11.11 0.74 -1.43
CA THR A 236 -12.23 1.57 -1.92
C THR A 236 -12.56 2.76 -1.02
N ASN A 237 -12.24 2.71 0.27
CA ASN A 237 -12.59 3.74 1.24
C ASN A 237 -11.34 4.37 1.88
N PHE A 238 -11.19 5.70 1.77
CA PHE A 238 -10.11 6.41 2.45
C PHE A 238 -10.32 6.48 3.97
N ILE A 239 -9.31 6.07 4.74
CA ILE A 239 -9.23 6.29 6.20
C ILE A 239 -8.40 7.52 6.54
N ALA A 240 -7.50 7.92 5.66
CA ALA A 240 -6.69 9.13 5.77
C ALA A 240 -6.33 9.63 4.37
N ALA A 241 -6.38 10.93 4.17
CA ALA A 241 -6.00 11.55 2.91
C ALA A 241 -5.43 12.96 3.12
N GLN A 242 -4.52 13.37 2.25
CA GLN A 242 -3.95 14.70 2.21
C GLN A 242 -3.86 15.18 0.77
N LYS A 243 -4.36 16.39 0.51
CA LYS A 243 -4.23 17.06 -0.78
C LYS A 243 -2.91 17.84 -0.85
N ILE A 244 -2.18 17.67 -1.93
CA ILE A 244 -0.89 18.33 -2.21
C ILE A 244 -1.04 19.17 -3.47
N SER A 245 -0.54 20.41 -3.42
CA SER A 245 -0.51 21.34 -4.56
C SER A 245 0.90 21.35 -5.15
N LEU A 246 1.10 20.59 -6.22
CA LEU A 246 2.33 20.51 -7.00
C LEU A 246 1.96 20.31 -8.46
N ALA A 247 2.65 20.99 -9.38
CA ALA A 247 2.36 20.88 -10.81
C ALA A 247 3.04 19.65 -11.46
N SER A 248 4.32 19.42 -11.11
CA SER A 248 5.13 18.32 -11.63
C SER A 248 6.39 18.13 -10.78
N GLY A 249 7.05 16.99 -10.97
CA GLY A 249 8.30 16.61 -10.33
C GLY A 249 8.13 15.49 -9.29
N GLY A 250 9.26 15.11 -8.71
CA GLY A 250 9.32 14.22 -7.56
C GLY A 250 8.67 14.88 -6.34
N TRP A 251 7.95 14.08 -5.57
CA TRP A 251 7.21 14.54 -4.42
C TRP A 251 7.35 13.57 -3.25
N TYR A 252 7.21 14.12 -2.06
CA TYR A 252 7.10 13.39 -0.81
C TYR A 252 5.97 13.99 0.02
N GLY A 253 5.29 13.15 0.78
CA GLY A 253 4.21 13.55 1.65
C GLY A 253 3.97 12.51 2.73
N PHE A 254 3.06 12.82 3.64
CA PHE A 254 2.63 11.87 4.64
C PHE A 254 1.17 12.06 4.97
N VAL A 255 0.54 10.97 5.42
CA VAL A 255 -0.79 11.03 6.03
C VAL A 255 -0.71 10.52 7.46
N ILE A 256 -1.46 11.15 8.36
CA ILE A 256 -1.59 10.67 9.74
C ILE A 256 -2.77 9.72 9.78
N LEU A 257 -2.52 8.46 10.13
CA LEU A 257 -3.55 7.45 10.20
C LEU A 257 -4.39 7.60 11.48
N PRO A 258 -5.71 7.37 11.43
CA PRO A 258 -6.53 7.36 12.64
C PRO A 258 -6.05 6.29 13.61
N GLN A 259 -6.23 6.53 14.91
CA GLN A 259 -5.84 5.56 15.96
C GLN A 259 -6.74 4.32 15.98
N ASN A 260 -8.01 4.48 15.58
CA ASN A 260 -9.01 3.41 15.61
C ASN A 260 -9.26 2.92 14.19
N VAL A 261 -8.37 2.07 13.70
CA VAL A 261 -8.49 1.40 12.40
C VAL A 261 -8.32 -0.10 12.61
N ASP A 262 -9.12 -0.89 11.91
CA ASP A 262 -9.00 -2.34 11.95
C ASP A 262 -7.70 -2.77 11.24
N PRO A 263 -6.87 -3.63 11.83
CA PRO A 263 -5.67 -4.13 11.17
C PRO A 263 -6.06 -5.05 10.01
N GLY A 264 -5.31 -5.00 8.91
CA GLY A 264 -5.65 -5.74 7.72
C GLY A 264 -5.01 -5.21 6.43
N PRO A 265 -5.30 -5.86 5.30
CA PRO A 265 -4.87 -5.39 3.99
C PRO A 265 -5.46 -3.99 3.70
N ALA A 266 -4.63 -3.13 3.15
CA ALA A 266 -4.98 -1.77 2.76
C ALA A 266 -4.24 -1.39 1.47
N CYS A 267 -4.52 -0.22 0.91
CA CYS A 267 -3.73 0.35 -0.19
C CYS A 267 -3.25 1.75 0.14
N ALA A 268 -2.00 2.02 -0.18
CA ALA A 268 -1.50 3.36 -0.41
C ALA A 268 -1.97 3.84 -1.78
N ALA A 269 -2.53 5.05 -1.84
CA ALA A 269 -2.93 5.66 -3.10
C ALA A 269 -2.39 7.07 -3.28
N ALA A 270 -2.15 7.41 -4.54
CA ALA A 270 -1.98 8.79 -4.99
C ALA A 270 -2.84 8.99 -6.24
N TYR A 271 -3.70 10.00 -6.25
CA TYR A 271 -4.58 10.25 -7.40
C TYR A 271 -4.72 11.73 -7.75
N THR A 272 -5.01 11.99 -9.02
CA THR A 272 -5.42 13.30 -9.55
C THR A 272 -6.70 13.17 -10.37
N GLY A 273 -7.38 14.28 -10.63
CA GLY A 273 -8.70 14.30 -11.25
C GLY A 273 -9.84 14.00 -10.27
N GLU A 274 -11.06 13.92 -10.80
CA GLU A 274 -12.26 13.56 -10.02
C GLU A 274 -12.46 12.05 -10.08
N TYR A 275 -12.61 11.41 -8.92
CA TYR A 275 -12.71 9.96 -8.83
C TYR A 275 -13.86 9.41 -9.69
N GLY A 276 -13.53 8.47 -10.59
CA GLY A 276 -14.47 7.84 -11.51
C GLY A 276 -14.80 8.64 -12.79
N GLU A 277 -14.25 9.85 -12.95
CA GLU A 277 -14.34 10.63 -14.19
C GLU A 277 -13.23 10.22 -15.18
N GLY A 278 -13.36 10.59 -16.45
CA GLY A 278 -12.42 10.16 -17.50
C GLY A 278 -10.99 10.72 -17.39
N ASP A 279 -10.83 11.79 -16.61
CA ASP A 279 -9.53 12.42 -16.33
C ASP A 279 -8.89 11.86 -15.04
N TRP A 280 -9.56 10.97 -14.32
CA TRP A 280 -9.03 10.32 -13.13
C TRP A 280 -7.79 9.49 -13.45
N ARG A 281 -6.75 9.68 -12.63
CA ARG A 281 -5.53 8.85 -12.65
C ARG A 281 -5.15 8.52 -11.21
N GLU A 282 -4.93 7.25 -10.95
CA GLU A 282 -4.57 6.73 -9.64
C GLU A 282 -3.36 5.80 -9.71
N ALA A 283 -2.46 5.93 -8.73
CA ALA A 283 -1.42 4.97 -8.43
C ALA A 283 -1.78 4.28 -7.12
N LEU A 284 -1.75 2.95 -7.09
CA LEU A 284 -2.09 2.12 -5.93
C LEU A 284 -0.96 1.15 -5.61
N ILE A 285 -0.63 1.01 -4.32
CA ILE A 285 0.30 0.02 -3.82
C ILE A 285 -0.32 -0.70 -2.61
N PRO A 286 -0.48 -2.03 -2.65
CA PRO A 286 -0.95 -2.80 -1.51
C PRO A 286 0.00 -2.67 -0.32
N ILE A 287 -0.56 -2.46 0.87
CA ILE A 287 0.16 -2.32 2.14
C ILE A 287 -0.54 -3.13 3.25
N GLN A 288 0.13 -3.30 4.37
CA GLN A 288 -0.44 -3.92 5.56
C GLN A 288 -0.67 -2.87 6.65
N LEU A 289 -1.89 -2.78 7.16
CA LEU A 289 -2.24 -1.92 8.29
C LEU A 289 -2.13 -2.71 9.61
N LEU A 290 -1.42 -2.16 10.58
CA LEU A 290 -1.31 -2.69 11.94
C LEU A 290 -1.88 -1.71 12.96
N THR A 291 -2.28 -2.23 14.11
CA THR A 291 -2.61 -1.40 15.28
C THR A 291 -1.34 -0.87 15.93
N SER A 292 -1.45 0.21 16.71
CA SER A 292 -0.29 0.83 17.35
C SER A 292 0.35 -0.02 18.45
N ASP A 293 -0.37 -1.00 18.99
CA ASP A 293 0.10 -1.93 20.02
C ASP A 293 0.61 -3.26 19.46
N ASP A 294 0.58 -3.45 18.13
CA ASP A 294 1.13 -4.64 17.49
C ASP A 294 2.64 -4.73 17.75
N PRO A 295 3.17 -5.88 18.23
CA PRO A 295 4.60 -6.03 18.49
C PRO A 295 5.48 -5.90 17.23
N GLN A 296 4.91 -6.05 16.03
CA GLN A 296 5.59 -5.83 14.75
C GLN A 296 5.46 -4.39 14.25
N ALA A 297 4.69 -3.52 14.91
CA ALA A 297 4.53 -2.12 14.55
C ALA A 297 5.74 -1.25 14.95
N THR A 298 6.96 -1.75 14.76
CA THR A 298 8.20 -0.99 14.93
C THR A 298 8.76 -0.67 13.56
N SER A 299 9.04 0.60 13.29
CA SER A 299 9.50 1.03 11.96
C SER A 299 10.39 2.26 12.07
N LEU A 300 11.42 2.33 11.23
CA LEU A 300 12.27 3.50 11.04
C LEU A 300 12.36 3.78 9.56
N GLN A 301 11.99 5.00 9.17
CA GLN A 301 11.95 5.44 7.77
C GLN A 301 12.57 6.82 7.63
N LEU A 302 13.30 7.01 6.54
CA LEU A 302 13.86 8.28 6.11
C LEU A 302 12.99 8.86 4.99
N GLY A 303 12.66 10.15 5.10
CA GLY A 303 12.05 10.93 4.04
C GLY A 303 13.09 11.34 3.00
N ASN A 304 12.69 11.30 1.72
CA ASN A 304 13.50 11.70 0.57
C ASN A 304 14.94 11.11 0.50
N PRO A 305 15.12 9.78 0.53
CA PRO A 305 16.45 9.17 0.49
C PRO A 305 17.17 9.36 -0.87
N GLY A 306 16.46 9.70 -1.95
CA GLY A 306 17.03 9.77 -3.31
C GLY A 306 17.81 11.05 -3.62
N ASP A 307 17.50 12.16 -2.93
CA ASP A 307 18.05 13.49 -3.24
C ASP A 307 18.93 14.06 -2.12
N LEU A 308 19.45 13.22 -1.22
CA LEU A 308 20.29 13.68 -0.12
C LEU A 308 21.67 14.12 -0.62
N ALA A 309 21.93 15.42 -0.53
CA ALA A 309 23.23 16.03 -0.74
C ALA A 309 23.73 16.66 0.57
N PHE A 310 25.04 16.50 0.81
CA PHE A 310 25.72 17.09 1.95
C PHE A 310 26.82 18.00 1.42
N THR A 311 26.73 19.30 1.72
CA THR A 311 27.76 20.28 1.34
C THR A 311 28.56 20.70 2.57
N VAL A 312 29.88 20.80 2.42
CA VAL A 312 30.78 21.27 3.49
C VAL A 312 30.35 22.65 3.99
N GLY A 313 30.22 22.80 5.32
CA GLY A 313 29.81 24.06 5.94
C GLY A 313 28.31 24.39 5.83
N GLU A 314 27.50 23.54 5.18
CA GLU A 314 26.05 23.70 5.09
C GLU A 314 25.31 22.82 6.09
N THR A 315 24.03 23.13 6.28
CA THR A 315 23.10 22.35 7.09
C THR A 315 22.18 21.57 6.17
N THR A 316 22.09 20.27 6.37
CA THR A 316 21.15 19.40 5.66
C THR A 316 20.00 19.03 6.59
N ASN A 317 18.76 19.37 6.22
CA ASN A 317 17.59 18.92 6.95
C ASN A 317 17.28 17.46 6.60
N LEU A 318 17.21 16.61 7.61
CA LEU A 318 16.77 15.23 7.53
C LEU A 318 15.45 15.11 8.28
N PHE A 319 14.56 14.27 7.78
CA PHE A 319 13.29 13.98 8.44
C PHE A 319 12.81 12.57 8.09
N GLY A 320 11.87 12.06 8.86
CA GLY A 320 11.34 10.73 8.63
C GLY A 320 10.26 10.33 9.61
N VAL A 321 10.01 9.03 9.69
CA VAL A 321 9.05 8.44 10.62
C VAL A 321 9.76 7.38 11.46
N ALA A 322 9.50 7.37 12.76
CA ALA A 322 9.94 6.35 13.71
C ALA A 322 8.74 5.93 14.57
N ILE A 323 8.35 4.66 14.47
CA ILE A 323 7.13 4.11 15.07
C ILE A 323 7.52 3.12 16.16
N ASN A 324 6.91 3.27 17.34
CA ASN A 324 7.13 2.43 18.53
C ASN A 324 8.60 2.20 18.90
N VAL A 325 9.47 3.13 18.53
CA VAL A 325 10.88 3.06 18.89
C VAL A 325 11.11 3.50 20.35
N PRO A 326 12.02 2.85 21.10
CA PRO A 326 12.38 3.23 22.45
C PRO A 326 12.77 4.71 22.57
N GLU A 327 12.27 5.37 23.62
CA GLU A 327 12.53 6.78 23.93
C GLU A 327 12.15 7.79 22.84
N ARG A 328 11.57 7.33 21.71
CA ARG A 328 11.34 8.12 20.50
C ARG A 328 12.62 8.73 19.92
N ALA A 329 13.79 8.23 20.32
CA ALA A 329 15.08 8.76 19.91
C ALA A 329 15.51 8.13 18.58
N VAL A 330 15.97 8.97 17.66
CA VAL A 330 16.57 8.56 16.39
C VAL A 330 17.98 9.13 16.37
N ASP A 331 18.98 8.27 16.30
CA ASP A 331 20.39 8.65 16.23
C ASP A 331 20.84 8.69 14.78
N ILE A 332 21.48 9.78 14.40
CA ILE A 332 21.93 10.06 13.04
C ILE A 332 23.44 10.26 13.08
N MET A 333 24.14 9.57 12.19
CA MET A 333 25.58 9.67 12.01
C MET A 333 25.92 9.72 10.53
N LEU A 334 26.80 10.64 10.16
CA LEU A 334 27.44 10.64 8.85
C LEU A 334 28.90 10.23 9.03
N VAL A 335 29.29 9.14 8.37
CA VAL A 335 30.64 8.59 8.45
C VAL A 335 31.30 8.56 7.08
N LEU A 336 32.62 8.74 7.03
CA LEU A 336 33.36 8.57 5.78
C LEU A 336 33.48 7.10 5.40
N ASP A 337 33.27 6.81 4.12
CA ASP A 337 33.52 5.49 3.57
C ASP A 337 35.02 5.38 3.23
N SER A 338 35.83 4.98 4.22
CA SER A 338 37.26 4.80 4.01
C SER A 338 37.59 3.42 3.47
N ALA A 339 38.40 3.36 2.40
CA ALA A 339 38.91 2.11 1.86
C ALA A 339 39.78 1.31 2.86
N SER A 340 40.20 1.93 3.97
CA SER A 340 40.96 1.31 5.06
C SER A 340 40.12 0.56 6.08
N GLY A 341 38.78 0.67 6.04
CA GLY A 341 37.86 -0.03 6.96
C GLY A 341 37.71 0.61 8.34
N GLU A 342 38.33 1.77 8.58
CA GLU A 342 38.06 2.62 9.74
C GLU A 342 37.04 3.69 9.34
N SER A 343 35.81 3.61 9.86
CA SER A 343 34.78 4.63 9.65
C SER A 343 35.03 5.81 10.60
N GLU A 344 35.35 6.98 10.04
CA GLU A 344 35.47 8.23 10.79
C GLU A 344 34.14 8.97 10.79
N VAL A 345 33.67 9.38 11.97
CA VAL A 345 32.43 10.16 12.12
C VAL A 345 32.71 11.61 11.74
N VAL A 346 32.01 12.09 10.71
CA VAL A 346 32.09 13.49 10.25
C VAL A 346 31.20 14.38 11.11
N THR A 347 29.96 13.94 11.32
CA THR A 347 28.96 14.65 12.13
C THR A 347 27.92 13.66 12.66
N SER A 348 27.25 14.03 13.74
CA SER A 348 26.21 13.20 14.36
C SER A 348 25.20 14.07 15.12
N GLY A 349 23.99 13.56 15.29
CA GLY A 349 22.97 14.19 16.12
C GLY A 349 21.86 13.21 16.49
N THR A 350 20.99 13.63 17.40
CA THR A 350 19.83 12.85 17.84
C THR A 350 18.57 13.67 17.61
N ALA A 351 17.60 13.09 16.93
CA ALA A 351 16.26 13.62 16.76
C ALA A 351 15.28 12.87 17.69
N PHE A 352 14.16 13.51 18.01
CA PHE A 352 13.08 12.87 18.76
C PHE A 352 11.80 12.88 17.94
N ALA A 353 11.20 11.71 17.79
CA ALA A 353 9.92 11.54 17.12
C ALA A 353 8.79 12.11 17.98
N ASP A 354 7.86 12.80 17.31
CA ASP A 354 6.66 13.35 17.91
C ASP A 354 5.62 12.25 18.24
N PRO A 355 4.43 12.58 18.79
CA PRO A 355 3.39 11.58 19.07
C PRO A 355 2.85 10.82 17.86
N PHE A 356 3.08 11.31 16.63
CA PHE A 356 2.71 10.65 15.38
C PHE A 356 3.89 9.90 14.75
N GLY A 357 5.05 9.89 15.41
CA GLY A 357 6.26 9.25 14.92
C GLY A 357 7.10 10.13 13.98
N LEU A 358 6.73 11.39 13.71
CA LEU A 358 7.51 12.25 12.83
C LEU A 358 8.75 12.77 13.56
N TRP A 359 9.92 12.66 12.93
CA TRP A 359 11.16 13.24 13.43
C TRP A 359 11.82 14.10 12.36
N SER A 360 12.60 15.10 12.78
CA SER A 360 13.47 15.89 11.90
C SER A 360 14.67 16.43 12.66
N ILE A 361 15.78 16.61 11.96
CA ILE A 361 17.01 17.22 12.46
C ILE A 361 17.68 18.05 11.37
N ASP A 362 18.25 19.16 11.77
CA ASP A 362 19.17 19.93 10.97
C ASP A 362 20.59 19.44 11.27
N LEU A 363 21.20 18.70 10.34
CA LEU A 363 22.53 18.14 10.51
C LEU A 363 23.57 19.09 9.90
N GLU A 364 24.35 19.75 10.77
CA GLU A 364 25.41 20.67 10.36
C GLU A 364 26.68 19.89 9.96
N LEU A 365 27.21 20.20 8.78
CA LEU A 365 28.46 19.64 8.30
C LEU A 365 29.63 20.60 8.59
N PRO A 366 30.68 20.17 9.31
CA PRO A 366 31.82 21.02 9.63
C PRO A 366 32.50 21.61 8.38
N ASN A 367 33.04 22.83 8.48
CA ASN A 367 33.75 23.49 7.37
C ASN A 367 35.06 22.77 6.97
N ASP A 368 35.58 21.90 7.82
CA ASP A 368 36.76 21.07 7.61
C ASP A 368 36.41 19.60 7.32
N ALA A 369 35.12 19.30 7.08
CA ALA A 369 34.68 17.98 6.67
C ALA A 369 35.35 17.59 5.32
N PRO A 370 35.92 16.37 5.22
CA PRO A 370 36.50 15.89 3.98
C PRO A 370 35.43 15.60 2.92
N ASP A 371 35.78 15.81 1.66
CA ASP A 371 34.94 15.56 0.50
C ASP A 371 35.00 14.08 0.06
N GLY A 372 33.92 13.61 -0.55
CA GLY A 372 33.84 12.29 -1.17
C GLY A 372 32.74 11.37 -0.63
N PRO A 373 32.85 10.07 -0.93
CA PRO A 373 31.87 9.07 -0.50
C PRO A 373 31.76 8.97 1.02
N ALA A 374 30.52 8.95 1.49
CA ALA A 374 30.17 8.82 2.89
C ALA A 374 28.98 7.86 3.05
N LEU A 375 28.72 7.46 4.28
CA LEU A 375 27.59 6.63 4.66
C LEU A 375 26.79 7.37 5.72
N LEU A 376 25.53 7.65 5.40
CA LEU A 376 24.53 8.11 6.37
C LEU A 376 23.96 6.89 7.09
N ILE A 377 24.08 6.87 8.41
CA ILE A 377 23.54 5.85 9.30
C ILE A 377 22.48 6.52 10.16
N ILE A 378 21.25 5.98 10.12
CA ILE A 378 20.14 6.41 10.96
C ILE A 378 19.71 5.18 11.73
N SER A 379 19.69 5.26 13.05
CA SER A 379 19.36 4.11 13.90
C SER A 379 18.42 4.49 15.02
N SER A 380 17.69 3.51 15.52
CA SER A 380 16.79 3.69 16.65
C SER A 380 16.57 2.38 17.39
N GLY A 381 16.28 2.47 18.69
CA GLY A 381 16.05 1.32 19.56
C GLY A 381 17.32 0.58 19.99
N ALA A 382 17.10 -0.53 20.69
CA ALA A 382 18.16 -1.39 21.22
C ALA A 382 17.72 -2.86 21.15
N ASP A 383 18.69 -3.77 21.13
CA ASP A 383 18.46 -5.21 21.14
C ASP A 383 17.45 -5.66 20.06
N ASP A 384 16.34 -6.27 20.46
CA ASP A 384 15.31 -6.83 19.57
C ASP A 384 14.46 -5.76 18.85
N SER A 385 14.55 -4.48 19.26
CA SER A 385 13.85 -3.37 18.61
C SER A 385 14.77 -2.49 17.77
N TYR A 386 16.03 -2.90 17.56
CA TYR A 386 17.00 -2.13 16.80
C TYR A 386 16.60 -2.04 15.32
N GLN A 387 16.52 -0.82 14.82
CA GLN A 387 16.26 -0.51 13.41
C GLN A 387 17.38 0.38 12.89
N GLU A 388 17.80 0.17 11.64
CA GLU A 388 18.90 0.91 11.04
C GLU A 388 18.67 1.12 9.54
N ILE A 389 18.91 2.35 9.09
CA ILE A 389 18.98 2.73 7.68
C ILE A 389 20.44 3.08 7.38
N ARG A 390 21.00 2.48 6.33
CA ARG A 390 22.32 2.80 5.79
C ARG A 390 22.16 3.31 4.38
N LEU A 391 22.54 4.54 4.12
CA LEU A 391 22.42 5.17 2.81
C LEU A 391 23.78 5.70 2.34
N PRO A 392 24.33 5.21 1.22
CA PRO A 392 25.52 5.81 0.62
C PRO A 392 25.18 7.21 0.11
N VAL A 393 26.02 8.18 0.46
CA VAL A 393 25.86 9.60 0.09
C VAL A 393 27.22 10.17 -0.32
N ASN A 394 27.23 11.39 -0.86
CA ASN A 394 28.46 12.12 -1.15
C ASN A 394 28.48 13.42 -0.39
N ILE A 395 29.66 13.75 0.15
CA ILE A 395 29.98 15.07 0.68
C ILE A 395 30.64 15.87 -0.43
N THR A 396 30.07 17.03 -0.77
CA THR A 396 30.60 17.95 -1.78
C THR A 396 31.18 19.22 -1.13
N PRO A 397 32.23 19.82 -1.71
CA PRO A 397 32.89 20.99 -1.17
C PRO A 397 32.06 22.27 -1.21
#